data_AF-A0A069PDG4-F1
#
_entry.id   AF-A0A069PDG4-F1
#
_cell.length_a   1.000
_cell.length_b   1.000
_cell.length_c   1.000
_cell.angle_alpha   90.00
_cell.angle_beta   90.00
_cell.angle_gamma   90.00
#
_symmetry.space_group_name_H-M   'P 1'
#
loop_
_entity.id
_entity.type
_entity.pdbx_description
1 polymer ?
#
loop_
_entity_poly.entity_id
_entity_poly.type
_entity_poly.pdbx_seq_one_letter_code
_entity_poly.pdbx_strand_id
1 'polypeptide(L)'
;MVSYEGYMQIRILHTQGKSLRAIACEVGCSVNTVRKYLAAQDATRFSPPATPRESILSPFEGYLQERIAAAAPDWIPATGTVARDPVNGIRRW
;
A
#
# COMPACT_ATOMS: atom_id res chain seq x y z
N MET A 1 -1.73 4.10 6.96
CA MET A 1 -0.85 5.23 6.61
C MET A 1 -1.61 6.08 5.61
N VAL A 2 -1.70 7.40 5.78
CA VAL A 2 -2.44 8.26 4.82
C VAL A 2 -1.70 8.20 3.48
N SER A 3 -2.38 8.30 2.33
CA SER A 3 -1.73 8.37 1.02
C SER A 3 -1.16 9.76 0.76
N TYR A 4 -0.37 9.94 -0.31
CA TYR A 4 0.08 11.27 -0.74
C TYR A 4 -1.09 12.20 -1.06
N GLU A 5 -2.11 11.69 -1.75
CA GLU A 5 -3.36 12.41 -2.03
C GLU A 5 -4.05 12.86 -0.73
N GLY A 6 -4.17 11.97 0.25
CA GLY A 6 -4.77 12.32 1.55
C GLY A 6 -3.97 13.38 2.30
N TYR A 7 -2.63 13.38 2.19
CA TYR A 7 -1.79 14.42 2.76
C TYR A 7 -2.01 15.79 2.09
N MET A 8 -2.08 15.81 0.76
CA MET A 8 -2.36 17.05 0.02
C MET A 8 -3.75 17.59 0.34
N GLN A 9 -4.76 16.71 0.41
CA GLN A 9 -6.10 17.06 0.86
C GLN A 9 -6.07 17.73 2.24
N ILE A 10 -5.38 17.14 3.23
CA ILE A 10 -5.22 17.73 4.58
C ILE A 10 -4.64 19.15 4.49
N ARG A 11 -3.61 19.37 3.66
CA ARG A 11 -2.92 20.66 3.53
C ARG A 11 -3.81 21.72 2.88
N ILE A 12 -4.50 21.35 1.79
CA ILE A 12 -5.44 22.23 1.08
C ILE A 12 -6.57 22.66 2.00
N LEU A 13 -7.20 21.71 2.71
CA LEU A 13 -8.31 21.99 3.61
C LEU A 13 -7.90 22.86 4.81
N HIS A 14 -6.67 22.68 5.30
CA HIS A 14 -6.13 23.55 6.35
C HIS A 14 -5.88 24.98 5.84
N THR A 15 -5.34 25.15 4.64
CA THR A 15 -5.18 26.46 4.00
C THR A 15 -6.52 27.16 3.74
N GLN A 16 -7.58 26.40 3.48
CA GLN A 16 -8.97 26.91 3.40
C GLN A 16 -9.55 27.34 4.75
N GLY A 17 -8.84 27.12 5.87
CA GLY A 17 -9.28 27.51 7.22
C GLY A 17 -10.21 26.50 7.89
N LYS A 18 -10.34 25.27 7.39
CA LYS A 18 -11.17 24.25 8.06
C LYS A 18 -10.53 23.81 9.38
N SER A 19 -11.38 23.51 10.37
CA SER A 19 -10.92 22.99 11.67
C SER A 19 -10.33 21.59 11.53
N LEU A 20 -9.42 21.22 12.43
CA LEU A 20 -8.79 19.88 12.43
C LEU A 20 -9.82 18.73 12.46
N ARG A 21 -10.94 18.93 13.16
CA ARG A 21 -12.05 17.96 13.22
C ARG A 21 -12.78 17.84 11.88
N ALA A 22 -13.05 18.96 11.21
CA ALA A 22 -13.68 18.95 9.90
C ALA A 22 -12.79 18.24 8.86
N ILE A 23 -11.49 18.54 8.87
CA ILE A 23 -10.50 17.88 8.01
C ILE A 23 -10.46 16.37 8.28
N ALA A 24 -10.46 15.96 9.55
CA ALA A 24 -10.46 14.56 9.96
C ALA A 24 -11.70 13.80 9.44
N CYS A 25 -12.89 14.40 9.56
CA CYS A 25 -14.13 13.84 9.04
C CYS A 25 -14.13 13.71 7.52
N GLU A 26 -13.64 14.72 6.81
CA GLU A 26 -13.64 14.75 5.34
C GLU A 26 -12.61 13.79 4.73
N VAL A 27 -11.42 13.70 5.33
CA VAL A 27 -10.34 12.81 4.86
C VAL A 27 -10.53 11.37 5.38
N GLY A 28 -11.37 11.16 6.39
CA GLY A 28 -11.59 9.85 7.01
C GLY A 28 -10.39 9.37 7.84
N CYS A 29 -9.74 10.29 8.56
CA CYS A 29 -8.59 9.98 9.40
C CYS A 29 -8.74 10.55 10.82
N SER A 30 -7.90 10.13 11.76
CA SER A 30 -7.97 10.65 13.13
C SER A 30 -7.49 12.12 13.20
N VAL A 31 -8.03 12.90 14.13
CA VAL A 31 -7.56 14.28 14.38
C VAL A 31 -6.07 14.34 14.73
N ASN A 32 -5.54 13.30 15.38
CA ASN A 32 -4.12 13.17 15.67
C ASN A 32 -3.29 12.99 14.40
N THR A 33 -3.84 12.27 13.42
CA THR A 33 -3.24 12.11 12.09
C THR A 33 -3.15 13.47 11.39
N VAL A 34 -4.24 14.24 11.36
CA VAL A 34 -4.25 15.60 10.81
C VAL A 34 -3.20 16.48 11.49
N ARG A 35 -3.17 16.52 12.82
CA ARG A 35 -2.18 17.29 13.60
C ARG A 35 -0.75 16.89 13.27
N LYS A 36 -0.47 15.58 13.22
CA LYS A 36 0.85 15.04 12.89
C LYS A 36 1.31 15.47 11.50
N TYR A 37 0.41 15.42 10.51
CA TYR A 37 0.75 15.77 9.13
C TYR A 37 0.87 17.28 8.90
N LEU A 38 0.14 18.11 9.64
CA LEU A 38 0.31 19.56 9.60
C LEU A 38 1.60 20.01 10.31
N ALA A 39 2.02 19.33 11.37
CA ALA A 39 3.28 19.59 12.05
C ALA A 39 4.50 19.12 11.23
N ALA A 40 4.34 18.08 10.41
CA ALA A 40 5.37 17.61 9.50
C ALA A 40 5.49 18.58 8.32
N GLN A 41 6.57 19.37 8.30
CA GLN A 41 6.83 20.35 7.23
C GLN A 41 7.07 19.69 5.86
N ASP A 42 7.42 18.40 5.85
CA ASP A 42 8.01 17.76 4.69
C ASP A 42 7.16 16.59 4.14
N ALA A 43 6.77 16.73 2.87
CA ALA A 43 6.10 15.71 2.08
C ALA A 43 7.04 14.54 1.69
N THR A 44 8.34 14.69 1.96
CA THR A 44 9.42 13.75 1.61
C THR A 44 9.25 12.34 2.19
N ARG A 45 8.37 12.16 3.20
CA ARG A 45 8.05 10.84 3.77
C ARG A 45 7.13 9.98 2.89
N PHE A 46 6.60 10.51 1.78
CA PHE A 46 5.75 9.76 0.84
C PHE A 46 6.49 9.10 -0.31
N SER A 47 7.82 9.22 -0.39
CA SER A 47 8.57 8.33 -1.27
C SER A 47 8.34 6.88 -0.81
N PRO A 48 8.05 5.93 -1.72
CA PRO A 48 8.17 4.53 -1.38
C PRO A 48 9.56 4.30 -0.77
N PRO A 49 9.68 3.43 0.25
CA PRO A 49 10.98 3.14 0.84
C PRO A 49 11.92 2.73 -0.29
N ALA A 50 13.04 3.44 -0.41
CA ALA A 50 14.02 3.22 -1.49
C ALA A 50 14.54 1.78 -1.51
N THR A 51 14.41 1.08 -0.39
CA THR A 51 14.69 -0.34 -0.24
C THR A 51 13.41 -1.09 0.13
N PRO A 52 12.98 -2.09 -0.67
CA PRO A 52 12.01 -3.07 -0.22
C PRO A 52 12.53 -3.69 1.08
N ARG A 53 11.68 -3.75 2.11
CA ARG A 53 12.03 -4.48 3.33
C ARG A 53 12.19 -5.95 2.97
N GLU A 54 13.32 -6.54 3.35
CA GLU A 54 13.50 -7.98 3.26
C GLU A 54 12.35 -8.67 4.00
N SER A 55 11.61 -9.52 3.28
CA SER A 55 10.53 -10.27 3.88
C SER A 55 11.10 -11.51 4.57
N ILE A 56 10.44 -12.01 5.61
CA ILE A 56 10.81 -13.29 6.24
C ILE A 56 10.82 -14.44 5.22
N LEU A 57 10.07 -14.30 4.12
CA LEU A 57 9.98 -15.28 3.05
C LEU A 57 11.08 -15.15 2.00
N SER A 58 11.85 -14.04 2.00
CA SER A 58 12.85 -13.77 0.96
C SER A 58 13.93 -14.87 0.85
N PRO A 59 14.41 -15.48 1.95
CA PRO A 59 15.32 -16.63 1.86
C PRO A 59 14.68 -17.92 1.29
N PHE A 60 13.36 -18.03 1.30
CA PHE A 60 12.61 -19.24 0.95
C PHE A 60 11.92 -19.17 -0.42
N GLU A 61 12.07 -18.07 -1.16
CA GLU A 61 11.39 -17.86 -2.45
C GLU A 61 11.68 -18.99 -3.46
N GLY A 62 12.94 -19.46 -3.52
CA GLY A 62 13.31 -20.58 -4.40
C GLY A 62 12.57 -21.88 -4.04
N TYR A 63 12.52 -22.21 -2.75
CA TYR A 63 11.79 -23.38 -2.26
C TYR A 63 10.29 -23.31 -2.59
N LEU A 64 9.68 -22.11 -2.45
CA LEU A 64 8.27 -21.92 -2.79
C LEU A 64 8.02 -22.08 -4.30
N GLN A 65 8.91 -21.56 -5.15
CA GLN A 65 8.79 -21.70 -6.61
C GLN A 65 8.90 -23.16 -7.06
N GLU A 66 9.83 -23.93 -6.49
CA GLU A 66 9.95 -25.37 -6.76
C GLU A 66 8.69 -26.14 -6.36
N ARG A 67 8.11 -25.82 -5.21
CA ARG A 67 6.87 -26.44 -4.72
C ARG A 67 5.66 -26.09 -5.58
N ILE A 68 5.59 -24.85 -6.07
CA ILE A 68 4.56 -24.39 -7.00
C ILE A 68 4.67 -25.13 -8.35
N ALA A 69 5.88 -25.29 -8.87
CA ALA A 69 6.13 -26.02 -10.12
C ALA A 69 5.80 -27.53 -9.99
N ALA A 70 6.16 -28.14 -8.87
CA ALA A 70 5.88 -29.55 -8.59
C ALA A 70 4.40 -29.86 -8.33
N ALA A 71 3.59 -28.83 -8.01
CA ALA A 71 2.16 -28.97 -7.77
C ALA A 71 1.30 -28.93 -9.05
N ALA A 72 1.90 -28.71 -10.23
CA ALA A 72 1.17 -28.86 -11.50
C ALA A 72 0.95 -30.35 -11.83
N PRO A 73 -0.25 -30.79 -12.26
CA PRO A 73 -1.42 -30.00 -12.67
C PRO A 73 -2.51 -29.84 -11.58
N ASP A 74 -2.35 -30.40 -10.38
CA ASP A 74 -3.32 -30.32 -9.27
C ASP A 74 -3.26 -28.98 -8.54
N TRP A 75 -3.13 -27.89 -9.31
CA TRP A 75 -3.22 -26.55 -8.79
C TRP A 75 -4.63 -26.33 -8.25
N ILE A 76 -4.78 -26.35 -6.93
CA ILE A 76 -6.01 -25.93 -6.27
C ILE A 76 -6.05 -24.41 -6.40
N PRO A 77 -6.95 -23.82 -7.23
CA PRO A 77 -7.05 -22.38 -7.31
C PRO A 77 -7.38 -21.84 -5.91
N ALA A 78 -6.69 -20.78 -5.49
CA ALA A 78 -7.13 -20.05 -4.31
C ALA A 78 -8.62 -19.73 -4.48
N THR A 79 -9.44 -20.04 -3.49
CA THR A 79 -10.92 -20.12 -3.51
C THR A 79 -11.63 -18.78 -3.80
N GLY A 80 -11.22 -18.01 -4.81
CA GLY A 80 -11.78 -16.70 -5.11
C GLY A 80 -11.42 -16.08 -6.46
N THR A 81 -10.61 -16.70 -7.33
CA THR A 81 -10.28 -16.07 -8.62
C THR A 81 -10.16 -17.08 -9.77
N VAL A 82 -10.86 -16.77 -10.87
CA VAL A 82 -10.85 -17.49 -12.15
C VAL A 82 -9.42 -17.65 -12.69
N ALA A 83 -9.16 -18.83 -13.26
CA ALA A 83 -7.87 -19.27 -13.79
C ALA A 83 -7.18 -18.23 -14.69
N ARG A 84 -5.86 -18.12 -14.54
CA ARG A 84 -4.98 -17.30 -15.37
C ARG A 84 -4.12 -18.21 -16.25
N ASP A 85 -4.20 -18.02 -17.56
CA ASP A 85 -3.39 -18.75 -18.55
C ASP A 85 -1.88 -18.44 -18.44
N PRO A 86 -1.01 -19.39 -18.81
CA PRO A 86 0.43 -19.36 -18.50
C PRO A 86 1.28 -18.52 -19.48
N VAL A 87 0.70 -17.88 -20.50
CA VAL A 87 1.49 -17.35 -21.63
C VAL A 87 1.66 -15.82 -21.64
N ASN A 88 0.90 -15.02 -20.89
CA ASN A 88 1.01 -13.56 -21.03
C ASN A 88 0.83 -12.71 -19.76
N GLY A 89 1.75 -11.75 -19.61
CA GLY A 89 1.47 -10.43 -19.05
C GLY A 89 1.55 -10.29 -17.53
N ILE A 90 2.69 -10.57 -16.91
CA ILE A 90 3.01 -10.16 -15.53
C ILE A 90 2.57 -8.70 -15.32
N ARG A 91 1.57 -8.46 -14.47
CA ARG A 91 1.42 -7.16 -13.82
C ARG A 91 2.41 -7.15 -12.67
N ARG A 92 3.48 -6.37 -12.85
CA ARG A 92 4.45 -6.05 -11.80
C ARG A 92 3.73 -5.29 -10.69
N TRP A 93 4.06 -5.64 -9.45
CA TRP A 93 3.83 -4.80 -8.28
C TRP A 93 4.92 -3.73 -8.22
#